data_AF-A0AAV9ABB9-F1
#
_entry.id   AF-A0AAV9ABB9-F1
#
_cell.length_a   1.000
_cell.length_b   1.000
_cell.length_c   1.000
_cell.angle_alpha   90.00
_cell.angle_beta   90.00
_cell.angle_gamma   90.00
#
_symmetry.space_group_name_H-M   'P 1'
#
loop_
_entity.id
_entity.type
_entity.pdbx_description
1 polymer ?
#
loop_
_entity_poly.entity_id
_entity_poly.type
_entity_poly.pdbx_seq_one_letter_code
_entity_poly.pdbx_strand_id
1 'polypeptide(L)'
;MGSVSLKIGDGTARFRRATLCSSALHLLMLLSVVTTNLFALYAFTRHPNNGGGGGGGHQKNLSLISERVSQILREIESSQKRLASIEREILGYDTLDPNHPSVPPELRLFLRRHPLPLGRDSRSGITDMASSVSHLCSSPSSLPLLSHFSSYEPYSSCPANADLSLAVKLVTRGCEPLPRRRCASKSPSRAIGGGGDSRWGPVPDKAVDWSGFGCKSFDCLYKKPIGREFDLINGSERFRWVRSRGKNDFLVDEVLNLGRGNVRIGFDIGGGTAGFAARMAERNVTVVTSTLDIDAPFSQFVAARGLFPLFLTAGQRFPFHDGVFDLVHVWNGFGEGNKRKEWLEFLMFDVDRVLRVGGLLWLDNYHCLDDERKRELTMLIERFGYKKLKWVVGEKADTGNAGGKPKVYLSAVLQKPPRG
;
A
#
# COMPACT_ATOMS: atom_id res chain seq x y z
N MET A 1 44.05 15.88 6.90
CA MET A 1 45.15 15.47 6.01
C MET A 1 44.74 15.84 4.59
N GLY A 2 45.66 16.46 3.84
CA GLY A 2 45.39 17.27 2.65
C GLY A 2 44.77 16.53 1.45
N SER A 3 44.06 17.30 0.62
CA SER A 3 43.55 16.87 -0.67
C SER A 3 44.72 16.67 -1.64
N VAL A 4 44.74 15.52 -2.31
CA VAL A 4 45.66 15.27 -3.43
C VAL A 4 44.86 15.45 -4.72
N SER A 5 45.16 16.53 -5.43
CA SER A 5 44.75 16.72 -6.82
C SER A 5 45.79 16.03 -7.71
N LEU A 6 45.38 15.00 -8.44
CA LEU A 6 46.22 14.36 -9.45
C LEU A 6 46.01 15.09 -10.78
N LYS A 7 46.94 16.00 -11.12
CA LYS A 7 47.16 16.40 -12.52
C LYS A 7 47.95 15.29 -13.20
N ILE A 8 47.32 14.64 -14.16
CA ILE A 8 47.96 13.71 -15.09
C ILE A 8 48.72 14.56 -16.11
N GLY A 9 50.04 14.53 -16.05
CA GLY A 9 50.93 15.24 -16.96
C GLY A 9 52.37 14.77 -16.81
N ASP A 10 52.86 14.14 -17.88
CA ASP A 10 54.24 13.83 -18.25
C ASP A 10 55.03 12.84 -17.39
N GLY A 11 55.14 11.62 -17.94
CA GLY A 11 55.91 10.53 -17.39
C GLY A 11 57.40 10.83 -17.33
N THR A 12 57.90 11.11 -16.14
CA THR A 12 59.21 10.66 -15.62
C THR A 12 59.26 10.86 -14.10
N ALA A 13 58.97 9.82 -13.32
CA ALA A 13 59.16 9.86 -11.87
C ALA A 13 60.65 9.61 -11.53
N ARG A 14 61.40 10.68 -11.26
CA ARG A 14 62.74 10.58 -10.64
C ARG A 14 62.58 10.31 -9.15
N PHE A 15 63.03 9.15 -8.67
CA PHE A 15 63.10 8.84 -7.24
C PHE A 15 64.27 9.58 -6.59
N ARG A 16 63.96 10.45 -5.61
CA ARG A 16 64.95 11.06 -4.71
C ARG A 16 65.37 10.01 -3.67
N ARG A 17 66.69 9.89 -3.41
CA ARG A 17 67.25 9.01 -2.37
C ARG A 17 66.62 9.34 -1.00
N ALA A 18 66.18 8.29 -0.30
CA ALA A 18 65.64 8.39 1.05
C ALA A 18 66.70 8.98 2.01
N THR A 19 66.31 9.99 2.77
CA THR A 19 67.12 10.56 3.84
C THR A 19 67.07 9.64 5.06
N LEU A 20 68.16 9.60 5.84
CA LEU A 20 68.37 8.77 7.05
C LEU A 20 67.24 8.84 8.10
N CYS A 21 66.37 9.85 8.02
CA CYS A 21 65.23 10.02 8.92
C CYS A 21 64.05 9.08 8.58
N SER A 22 63.91 8.65 7.33
CA SER A 22 62.84 7.72 6.90
C SER A 22 63.10 6.29 7.38
N SER A 23 64.36 5.84 7.38
CA SER A 23 64.75 4.51 7.86
C SER A 23 64.49 4.32 9.36
N ALA A 24 64.70 5.35 10.17
CA ALA A 24 64.44 5.29 11.61
C ALA A 24 62.93 5.16 11.93
N LEU A 25 62.09 5.84 11.16
CA LEU A 25 60.64 5.80 11.30
C LEU A 25 60.08 4.43 10.86
N HIS A 26 60.62 3.85 9.80
CA HIS A 26 60.29 2.48 9.40
C HIS A 26 60.75 1.45 10.43
N LEU A 27 61.92 1.63 11.05
CA LEU A 27 62.39 0.76 12.13
C LEU A 27 61.50 0.85 13.37
N LEU A 28 61.08 2.05 13.77
CA LEU A 28 60.15 2.23 14.90
C LEU A 28 58.79 1.59 14.63
N MET A 29 58.27 1.72 13.41
CA MET A 29 57.03 1.06 13.00
C MET A 29 57.17 -0.47 12.99
N LEU A 30 58.30 -1.00 12.54
CA LEU A 30 58.56 -2.43 12.58
C LEU A 30 58.67 -2.92 14.05
N LEU A 31 59.35 -2.16 14.90
CA LEU A 31 59.53 -2.51 16.31
C LEU A 31 58.19 -2.48 17.06
N SER A 32 57.28 -1.54 16.75
CA SER A 32 55.95 -1.50 17.36
C SER A 32 55.09 -2.70 16.94
N VAL A 33 55.15 -3.10 15.67
CA VAL A 33 54.44 -4.29 15.17
C VAL A 33 55.02 -5.58 15.77
N VAL A 34 56.34 -5.68 15.88
CA VAL A 34 56.98 -6.87 16.47
C VAL A 34 56.70 -6.98 17.96
N THR A 35 56.79 -5.87 18.71
CA THR A 35 56.50 -5.86 20.14
C THR A 35 55.04 -6.14 20.45
N THR A 36 54.10 -5.60 19.69
CA THR A 36 52.66 -5.91 19.86
C THR A 36 52.34 -7.36 19.54
N ASN A 37 52.94 -7.94 18.50
CA ASN A 37 52.78 -9.36 18.18
C ASN A 37 53.44 -10.29 19.21
N LEU A 38 54.61 -9.92 19.76
CA LEU A 38 55.24 -10.66 20.86
C LEU A 38 54.41 -10.60 22.15
N PHE A 39 53.79 -9.46 22.44
CA PHE A 39 52.91 -9.31 23.60
C PHE A 39 51.63 -10.13 23.43
N ALA A 40 51.06 -10.14 22.23
CA ALA A 40 49.92 -11.00 21.89
C ALA A 40 50.30 -12.48 22.00
N LEU A 41 51.44 -12.89 21.44
CA LEU A 41 51.94 -14.26 21.54
C LEU A 41 52.13 -14.66 23.00
N TYR A 42 52.78 -13.82 23.81
CA TYR A 42 52.94 -14.06 25.24
C TYR A 42 51.60 -14.17 25.97
N ALA A 43 50.62 -13.31 25.67
CA ALA A 43 49.29 -13.38 26.26
C ALA A 43 48.55 -14.68 25.88
N PHE A 44 48.77 -15.21 24.67
CA PHE A 44 48.16 -16.46 24.22
C PHE A 44 48.91 -17.73 24.65
N THR A 45 50.24 -17.66 24.83
CA THR A 45 51.05 -18.83 25.20
C THR A 45 51.31 -18.94 26.69
N ARG A 46 51.05 -17.89 27.49
CA ARG A 46 51.19 -17.94 28.94
C ARG A 46 50.02 -18.70 29.57
N HIS A 47 50.13 -20.03 29.55
CA HIS A 47 49.33 -20.90 30.41
C HIS A 47 49.78 -20.72 31.87
N PRO A 48 48.88 -20.38 32.82
CA PRO A 48 49.22 -20.40 34.23
C PRO A 48 49.47 -21.85 34.65
N ASN A 49 50.66 -22.12 35.17
CA ASN A 49 51.03 -23.44 35.67
C ASN A 49 50.35 -23.67 37.02
N ASN A 50 49.06 -24.05 37.01
CA ASN A 50 48.40 -24.60 38.18
C ASN A 50 48.69 -26.10 38.24
N GLY A 51 49.73 -26.45 38.97
CA GLY A 51 49.95 -27.81 39.41
C GLY A 51 48.81 -28.27 40.33
N GLY A 52 48.30 -29.47 40.09
CA GLY A 52 47.62 -30.30 41.09
C GLY A 52 46.10 -30.29 41.09
N GLY A 53 45.50 -31.32 40.46
CA GLY A 53 44.34 -32.02 41.02
C GLY A 53 42.93 -31.65 40.52
N GLY A 54 42.29 -32.61 39.84
CA GLY A 54 40.83 -32.78 39.86
C GLY A 54 40.07 -32.30 38.63
N GLY A 55 39.57 -33.25 37.82
CA GLY A 55 38.59 -32.98 36.77
C GLY A 55 37.32 -32.34 37.34
N GLY A 56 37.03 -31.10 36.90
CA GLY A 56 35.87 -30.32 37.35
C GLY A 56 35.83 -28.86 36.87
N GLY A 57 36.93 -28.32 36.33
CA GLY A 57 37.04 -26.91 35.93
C GLY A 57 36.45 -26.53 34.56
N HIS A 58 36.33 -27.47 33.62
CA HIS A 58 35.86 -27.15 32.26
C HIS A 58 34.34 -26.87 32.21
N GLN A 59 33.54 -27.58 33.01
CA GLN A 59 32.10 -27.32 33.15
C GLN A 59 31.81 -25.99 33.87
N LYS A 60 32.61 -25.61 34.88
CA LYS A 60 32.42 -24.35 35.61
C LYS A 60 32.73 -23.12 34.75
N ASN A 61 33.73 -23.19 33.88
CA ASN A 61 34.02 -22.08 32.95
C ASN A 61 32.94 -21.96 31.86
N LEU A 62 32.42 -23.08 31.34
CA LEU A 62 31.29 -23.04 30.41
C LEU A 62 30.01 -22.51 31.07
N SER A 63 29.72 -22.89 32.32
CA SER A 63 28.57 -22.38 33.07
C SER A 63 28.69 -20.88 33.35
N LEU A 64 29.89 -20.40 33.69
CA LEU A 64 30.14 -18.98 33.94
C LEU A 64 30.04 -18.14 32.66
N ILE A 65 30.54 -18.66 31.53
CA ILE A 65 30.40 -18.02 30.21
C ILE A 65 28.92 -18.01 29.80
N SER A 66 28.21 -19.12 29.97
CA SER A 66 26.77 -19.22 29.70
C SER A 66 25.95 -18.25 30.56
N GLU A 67 26.32 -18.06 31.82
CA GLU A 67 25.67 -17.14 32.74
C GLU A 67 25.90 -15.67 32.34
N ARG A 68 27.14 -15.31 31.97
CA ARG A 68 27.47 -13.97 31.46
C ARG A 68 26.78 -13.68 30.13
N VAL A 69 26.76 -14.64 29.20
CA VAL A 69 26.02 -14.50 27.94
C VAL A 69 24.52 -14.32 28.21
N SER A 70 23.96 -15.06 29.18
CA SER A 70 22.56 -14.91 29.58
C SER A 70 22.27 -13.54 30.18
N GLN A 71 23.20 -12.98 30.98
CA GLN A 71 23.07 -11.62 31.52
C GLN A 71 23.11 -10.57 30.40
N ILE A 72 24.05 -10.68 29.46
CA ILE A 72 24.14 -9.79 28.30
C ILE A 72 22.85 -9.86 27.47
N LEU A 73 22.32 -11.06 27.21
CA LEU A 73 21.06 -11.22 26.48
C LEU A 73 19.88 -10.58 27.20
N ARG A 74 19.77 -10.72 28.54
CA ARG A 74 18.74 -10.04 29.33
C ARG A 74 18.89 -8.51 29.29
N GLU A 75 20.13 -8.01 29.30
CA GLU A 75 20.41 -6.57 29.26
C GLU A 75 20.09 -5.97 27.88
N ILE A 76 20.38 -6.71 26.80
CA ILE A 76 19.96 -6.39 25.43
C ILE A 76 18.42 -6.38 25.35
N GLU A 77 17.75 -7.41 25.85
CA GLU A 77 16.28 -7.49 25.86
C GLU A 77 15.65 -6.34 26.65
N SER A 78 16.23 -5.99 27.81
CA SER A 78 15.81 -4.86 28.62
C SER A 78 15.98 -3.52 27.89
N SER A 79 17.12 -3.33 27.23
CA SER A 79 17.40 -2.14 26.44
C SER A 79 16.47 -2.03 25.22
N GLN A 80 16.16 -3.14 24.55
CA GLN A 80 15.16 -3.19 23.47
C GLN A 80 13.76 -2.84 23.97
N LYS A 81 13.33 -3.38 25.12
CA LYS A 81 12.04 -3.03 25.74
C LYS A 81 11.96 -1.55 26.11
N ARG A 82 13.05 -0.99 26.64
CA ARG A 82 13.13 0.43 26.99
C ARG A 82 13.07 1.33 25.75
N LEU A 83 13.78 0.96 24.68
CA LEU A 83 13.70 1.62 23.38
C LEU A 83 12.28 1.58 22.80
N ALA A 84 11.63 0.42 22.80
CA ALA A 84 10.25 0.29 22.34
C ALA A 84 9.27 1.11 23.21
N SER A 85 9.50 1.22 24.51
CA SER A 85 8.70 2.07 25.40
C SER A 85 8.84 3.56 25.05
N ILE A 86 10.07 4.02 24.84
CA ILE A 86 10.37 5.39 24.44
C ILE A 86 9.78 5.67 23.04
N GLU A 87 9.93 4.72 22.12
CA GLU A 87 9.36 4.82 20.77
C GLU A 87 7.82 4.93 20.81
N ARG A 88 7.14 4.13 21.65
CA ARG A 88 5.69 4.27 21.86
C ARG A 88 5.31 5.63 22.44
N GLU A 89 6.06 6.12 23.42
CA GLU A 89 5.80 7.42 24.06
C GLU A 89 5.99 8.58 23.08
N ILE A 90 6.97 8.49 22.18
CA ILE A 90 7.26 9.50 21.16
C ILE A 90 6.27 9.44 19.99
N LEU A 91 5.95 8.23 19.51
CA LEU A 91 5.13 8.04 18.32
C LEU A 91 3.62 8.08 18.62
N GLY A 92 3.21 7.71 19.82
CA GLY A 92 1.79 7.66 20.23
C GLY A 92 0.98 6.53 19.59
N TYR A 93 1.63 5.55 18.96
CA TYR A 93 0.99 4.37 18.36
C TYR A 93 1.85 3.10 18.53
N ASP A 94 1.18 1.94 18.55
CA ASP A 94 1.85 0.64 18.67
C ASP A 94 2.48 0.22 17.33
N THR A 95 3.79 -0.03 17.34
CA THR A 95 4.52 -0.63 16.22
C THR A 95 4.49 -2.15 16.33
N LEU A 96 4.45 -2.84 15.18
CA LEU A 96 4.51 -4.29 15.17
C LEU A 96 5.91 -4.76 15.56
N ASP A 97 6.04 -5.49 16.66
CA ASP A 97 7.30 -6.14 17.03
C ASP A 97 7.48 -7.44 16.21
N PRO A 98 8.45 -7.51 15.27
CA PRO A 98 8.68 -8.69 14.45
C PRO A 98 9.16 -9.91 15.24
N ASN A 99 9.61 -9.72 16.49
CA ASN A 99 10.03 -10.81 17.38
C ASN A 99 8.89 -11.36 18.24
N HIS A 100 7.70 -10.73 18.20
CA HIS A 100 6.57 -11.19 18.97
C HIS A 100 6.12 -12.59 18.51
N PRO A 101 5.89 -13.54 19.43
CA PRO A 101 5.62 -14.95 19.08
C PRO A 101 4.34 -15.17 18.27
N SER A 102 3.40 -14.21 18.27
CA SER A 102 2.20 -14.27 17.43
C SER A 102 2.42 -13.85 15.96
N VAL A 103 3.61 -13.35 15.61
CA VAL A 103 3.97 -12.95 14.24
C VAL A 103 4.44 -14.17 13.46
N PRO A 104 3.76 -14.54 12.35
CA PRO A 104 4.15 -15.72 11.57
C PRO A 104 5.54 -15.57 10.95
N PRO A 105 6.24 -16.69 10.67
CA PRO A 105 7.57 -16.68 10.06
C PRO A 105 7.65 -15.86 8.76
N GLU A 106 6.63 -15.94 7.90
CA GLU A 106 6.58 -15.18 6.64
C GLU A 106 6.47 -13.68 6.86
N LEU A 107 5.66 -13.24 7.82
CA LEU A 107 5.52 -11.82 8.15
C LEU A 107 6.82 -11.27 8.75
N ARG A 108 7.45 -12.05 9.64
CA ARG A 108 8.77 -11.71 10.19
C ARG A 108 9.84 -11.61 9.10
N LEU A 109 9.80 -12.50 8.11
CA LEU A 109 10.71 -12.43 6.97
C LEU A 109 10.44 -11.19 6.10
N PHE A 110 9.17 -10.86 5.84
CA PHE A 110 8.80 -9.66 5.07
C PHE A 110 9.30 -8.36 5.73
N LEU A 111 9.17 -8.27 7.05
CA LEU A 111 9.59 -7.11 7.84
C LEU A 111 11.09 -7.11 8.17
N ARG A 112 11.82 -8.16 7.80
CA ARG A 112 13.25 -8.26 8.08
C ARG A 112 14.01 -7.17 7.32
N ARG A 113 14.99 -6.57 8.00
CA ARG A 113 15.94 -5.66 7.35
C ARG A 113 16.88 -6.47 6.46
N HIS A 114 17.00 -6.04 5.21
CA HIS A 114 17.87 -6.64 4.21
C HIS A 114 19.01 -5.68 3.89
N PRO A 115 20.27 -6.13 3.92
CA PRO A 115 21.39 -5.27 3.56
C PRO A 115 21.26 -4.83 2.10
N LEU A 116 21.65 -3.59 1.84
CA LEU A 116 21.70 -3.06 0.49
C LEU A 116 22.68 -3.90 -0.35
N PRO A 117 22.32 -4.27 -1.59
CA PRO A 117 23.19 -5.11 -2.44
C PRO A 117 24.59 -4.53 -2.67
N LEU A 118 24.72 -3.21 -2.63
CA LEU A 118 25.97 -2.47 -2.86
C LEU A 118 26.60 -1.95 -1.57
N GLY A 119 26.13 -2.39 -0.40
CA GLY A 119 26.56 -1.86 0.89
C GLY A 119 25.99 -0.47 1.19
N ARG A 120 26.68 0.27 2.06
CA ARG A 120 26.20 1.56 2.59
C ARG A 120 26.05 2.60 1.48
N ASP A 121 24.87 3.19 1.35
CA ASP A 121 24.63 4.31 0.45
C ASP A 121 25.44 5.54 0.89
N SER A 122 26.20 6.13 -0.03
CA SER A 122 27.14 7.21 0.29
C SER A 122 26.46 8.54 0.61
N ARG A 123 25.21 8.73 0.17
CA ARG A 123 24.45 9.98 0.35
C ARG A 123 23.59 9.98 1.61
N SER A 124 22.82 8.92 1.80
CA SER A 124 21.88 8.73 2.91
C SER A 124 22.52 8.01 4.09
N GLY A 125 23.63 7.30 3.88
CA GLY A 125 24.27 6.49 4.91
C GLY A 125 23.50 5.22 5.27
N ILE A 126 22.38 4.92 4.58
CA ILE A 126 21.54 3.75 4.81
C ILE A 126 22.33 2.49 4.44
N THR A 127 22.23 1.45 5.28
CA THR A 127 22.89 0.16 5.08
C THR A 127 21.92 -0.95 4.70
N ASP A 128 20.65 -0.80 5.09
CA ASP A 128 19.62 -1.83 4.98
C ASP A 128 18.31 -1.25 4.48
N MET A 129 17.56 -2.02 3.71
CA MET A 129 16.17 -1.76 3.36
C MET A 129 15.24 -2.59 4.24
N ALA A 130 14.08 -2.02 4.59
CA ALA A 130 13.03 -2.72 5.31
C ALA A 130 11.71 -2.57 4.56
N SER A 131 10.91 -3.63 4.49
CA SER A 131 9.51 -3.49 4.12
C SER A 131 8.70 -3.03 5.35
N SER A 132 7.61 -2.33 5.12
CA SER A 132 6.71 -1.88 6.19
C SER A 132 5.27 -2.34 5.94
N VAL A 133 4.51 -2.40 7.02
CA VAL A 133 3.05 -2.50 7.02
C VAL A 133 2.49 -1.28 7.75
N SER A 134 1.23 -0.93 7.48
CA SER A 134 0.55 0.14 8.22
C SER A 134 0.57 -0.12 9.72
N HIS A 135 0.73 0.91 10.54
CA HIS A 135 0.63 0.81 12.01
C HIS A 135 -0.77 0.35 12.46
N LEU A 136 -1.81 0.50 11.63
CA LEU A 136 -3.13 -0.05 11.95
C LEU A 136 -3.13 -1.59 11.87
N CYS A 137 -2.18 -2.20 11.17
CA CYS A 137 -1.99 -3.64 11.11
C CYS A 137 -1.55 -4.24 12.46
N SER A 138 -0.87 -3.48 13.32
CA SER A 138 -0.47 -3.91 14.67
C SER A 138 -1.59 -3.78 15.71
N SER A 139 -2.74 -3.21 15.35
CA SER A 139 -3.87 -3.12 16.28
C SER A 139 -4.33 -4.51 16.75
N PRO A 140 -4.83 -4.67 18.00
CA PRO A 140 -5.30 -5.95 18.53
C PRO A 140 -6.38 -6.63 17.67
N SER A 141 -7.16 -5.86 16.92
CA SER A 141 -8.21 -6.36 16.04
C SER A 141 -7.72 -6.77 14.65
N SER A 142 -6.58 -6.24 14.20
CA SER A 142 -6.02 -6.51 12.86
C SER A 142 -4.88 -7.53 12.90
N LEU A 143 -4.12 -7.57 13.98
CA LEU A 143 -2.97 -8.47 14.13
C LEU A 143 -3.32 -9.95 13.92
N PRO A 144 -4.40 -10.52 14.53
CA PRO A 144 -4.76 -11.91 14.29
C PRO A 144 -5.14 -12.19 12.83
N LEU A 145 -5.79 -11.23 12.17
CA LEU A 145 -6.17 -11.33 10.76
C LEU A 145 -4.94 -11.29 9.85
N LEU A 146 -3.96 -10.42 10.18
CA LEU A 146 -2.71 -10.29 9.45
C LEU A 146 -1.85 -11.56 9.60
N SER A 147 -1.83 -12.12 10.81
CA SER A 147 -1.16 -13.39 11.08
C SER A 147 -1.78 -14.51 10.25
N HIS A 148 -3.12 -14.61 10.20
CA HIS A 148 -3.79 -15.59 9.34
C HIS A 148 -3.48 -15.34 7.85
N PHE A 149 -3.55 -14.10 7.38
CA PHE A 149 -3.25 -13.73 5.98
C PHE A 149 -1.82 -14.13 5.56
N SER A 150 -0.90 -14.16 6.53
CA SER A 150 0.51 -14.52 6.34
C SER A 150 0.81 -16.00 6.64
N SER A 151 -0.20 -16.79 7.00
CA SER A 151 -0.08 -18.23 7.28
C SER A 151 -0.35 -19.04 6.01
N TYR A 152 0.71 -19.30 5.26
CA TYR A 152 0.68 -20.14 4.07
C TYR A 152 2.02 -20.87 3.93
N GLU A 153 2.03 -21.96 3.16
CA GLU A 153 3.27 -22.63 2.79
C GLU A 153 3.92 -21.87 1.61
N PRO A 154 5.20 -21.45 1.71
CA PRO A 154 5.88 -20.80 0.61
C PRO A 154 5.90 -21.67 -0.65
N TYR A 155 5.76 -21.04 -1.82
CA TYR A 155 5.71 -21.67 -3.14
C TYR A 155 4.51 -22.61 -3.37
N SER A 156 3.57 -22.68 -2.43
CA SER A 156 2.29 -23.40 -2.57
C SER A 156 1.17 -22.49 -3.12
N SER A 157 -0.02 -23.05 -3.33
CA SER A 157 -1.21 -22.25 -3.63
C SER A 157 -1.70 -21.48 -2.41
N CYS A 158 -2.07 -20.21 -2.58
CA CYS A 158 -2.59 -19.43 -1.47
C CYS A 158 -3.95 -19.97 -0.95
N PRO A 159 -4.27 -19.82 0.36
CA PRO A 159 -5.51 -20.29 0.98
C PRO A 159 -6.80 -19.64 0.43
N ALA A 160 -7.48 -20.30 -0.51
CA ALA A 160 -8.66 -19.74 -1.20
C ALA A 160 -9.78 -19.20 -0.30
N ASN A 161 -10.15 -19.94 0.76
CA ASN A 161 -11.35 -19.65 1.56
C ASN A 161 -11.18 -18.46 2.51
N ALA A 162 -9.93 -18.10 2.79
CA ALA A 162 -9.56 -17.08 3.76
C ALA A 162 -9.02 -15.82 3.07
N ASP A 163 -8.34 -15.96 1.94
CA ASP A 163 -7.54 -14.88 1.34
C ASP A 163 -8.32 -13.62 0.99
N LEU A 164 -9.42 -13.76 0.24
CA LEU A 164 -10.14 -12.58 -0.27
C LEU A 164 -10.93 -11.88 0.84
N SER A 165 -11.58 -12.66 1.69
CA SER A 165 -12.28 -12.15 2.88
C SER A 165 -11.33 -11.49 3.88
N LEU A 166 -10.14 -12.07 4.10
CA LEU A 166 -9.13 -11.51 5.01
C LEU A 166 -8.50 -10.24 4.45
N ALA A 167 -8.13 -10.22 3.17
CA ALA A 167 -7.59 -9.04 2.52
C ALA A 167 -8.54 -7.84 2.65
N VAL A 168 -9.83 -8.04 2.34
CA VAL A 168 -10.87 -7.01 2.50
C VAL A 168 -11.00 -6.59 3.97
N LYS A 169 -11.03 -7.53 4.92
CA LYS A 169 -11.11 -7.22 6.37
C LYS A 169 -9.91 -6.43 6.90
N LEU A 170 -8.72 -6.67 6.38
CA LEU A 170 -7.50 -5.94 6.75
C LEU A 170 -7.52 -4.54 6.16
N VAL A 171 -7.78 -4.42 4.86
CA VAL A 171 -7.80 -3.14 4.15
C VAL A 171 -8.91 -2.21 4.68
N THR A 172 -10.10 -2.74 4.98
CA THR A 172 -11.19 -1.96 5.60
C THR A 172 -10.89 -1.49 7.03
N ARG A 173 -9.89 -2.09 7.70
CA ARG A 173 -9.35 -1.64 9.00
C ARG A 173 -8.14 -0.71 8.85
N GLY A 174 -7.79 -0.30 7.63
CA GLY A 174 -6.64 0.57 7.35
C GLY A 174 -5.29 -0.16 7.36
N CYS A 175 -5.29 -1.50 7.34
CA CYS A 175 -4.10 -2.30 7.17
C CYS A 175 -3.76 -2.44 5.67
N GLU A 176 -3.26 -1.35 5.09
CA GLU A 176 -2.88 -1.26 3.68
C GLU A 176 -1.59 -0.41 3.56
N PRO A 177 -0.63 -0.72 2.67
CA PRO A 177 -0.61 -1.87 1.75
C PRO A 177 -0.44 -3.21 2.47
N LEU A 178 -1.04 -4.26 1.92
CA LEU A 178 -0.89 -5.62 2.42
C LEU A 178 0.53 -6.16 2.13
N PRO A 179 1.11 -6.98 3.03
CA PRO A 179 2.41 -7.57 2.79
C PRO A 179 2.39 -8.50 1.58
N ARG A 180 3.49 -8.50 0.81
CA ARG A 180 3.64 -9.42 -0.33
C ARG A 180 3.71 -10.85 0.18
N ARG A 181 3.02 -11.76 -0.50
CA ARG A 181 2.98 -13.18 -0.15
C ARG A 181 3.83 -14.02 -1.11
N ARG A 182 4.45 -15.07 -0.58
CA ARG A 182 5.23 -16.05 -1.35
C ARG A 182 4.42 -17.30 -1.68
N CYS A 183 3.14 -17.15 -1.97
CA CYS A 183 2.25 -18.21 -2.45
C CYS A 183 1.66 -17.82 -3.81
N ALA A 184 1.26 -18.81 -4.62
CA ALA A 184 0.65 -18.61 -5.92
C ALA A 184 -0.85 -18.35 -5.77
N SER A 185 -1.35 -17.23 -6.30
CA SER A 185 -2.78 -16.94 -6.30
C SER A 185 -3.54 -17.96 -7.17
N LYS A 186 -4.70 -18.41 -6.70
CA LYS A 186 -5.61 -19.17 -7.55
C LYS A 186 -6.28 -18.21 -8.52
N SER A 187 -6.18 -18.52 -9.80
CA SER A 187 -6.89 -17.80 -10.85
C SER A 187 -8.09 -18.64 -11.30
N PRO A 188 -9.27 -18.05 -11.50
CA PRO A 188 -10.39 -18.75 -12.12
C PRO A 188 -9.95 -19.36 -13.45
N SER A 189 -10.42 -20.57 -13.75
CA SER A 189 -10.07 -21.27 -14.98
C SER A 189 -10.55 -20.47 -16.20
N ARG A 190 -9.59 -19.85 -16.91
CA ARG A 190 -9.68 -19.22 -18.23
C ARG A 190 -11.10 -18.80 -18.64
N ALA A 191 -11.57 -17.67 -18.13
CA ALA A 191 -12.70 -16.97 -18.71
C ALA A 191 -12.23 -16.13 -19.91
N ILE A 192 -11.72 -16.78 -20.97
CA ILE A 192 -11.83 -16.18 -22.31
C ILE A 192 -13.25 -16.48 -22.75
N GLY A 193 -14.18 -15.65 -22.28
CA GLY A 193 -15.61 -15.82 -22.46
C GLY A 193 -16.28 -14.47 -22.61
N GLY A 194 -15.80 -13.69 -23.58
CA GLY A 194 -16.33 -12.38 -23.94
C GLY A 194 -15.72 -11.86 -25.24
N GLY A 195 -15.44 -12.77 -26.18
CA GLY A 195 -15.08 -12.42 -27.57
C GLY A 195 -16.31 -11.95 -28.37
N GLY A 196 -17.08 -11.03 -27.80
CA GLY A 196 -18.16 -10.34 -28.47
C GLY A 196 -18.16 -8.90 -27.98
N ASP A 197 -18.43 -7.95 -28.87
CA ASP A 197 -18.27 -6.49 -28.67
C ASP A 197 -18.98 -5.89 -27.43
N SER A 198 -19.79 -6.67 -26.70
CA SER A 198 -20.61 -6.18 -25.58
C SER A 198 -20.05 -6.56 -24.21
N ARG A 199 -19.47 -5.58 -23.51
CA ARG A 199 -19.05 -5.62 -22.09
C ARG A 199 -20.21 -5.73 -21.08
N TRP A 200 -21.44 -5.92 -21.58
CA TRP A 200 -22.70 -6.01 -20.84
C TRP A 200 -23.33 -7.40 -20.90
N GLY A 201 -22.63 -8.37 -21.49
CA GLY A 201 -23.05 -9.77 -21.48
C GLY A 201 -22.98 -10.41 -20.08
N PRO A 202 -23.67 -11.54 -19.86
CA PRO A 202 -23.62 -12.26 -18.59
C PRO A 202 -22.22 -12.84 -18.35
N VAL A 203 -21.77 -12.81 -17.09
CA VAL A 203 -20.50 -13.41 -16.67
C VAL A 203 -20.78 -14.81 -16.11
N PRO A 204 -20.08 -15.86 -16.57
CA PRO A 204 -20.34 -17.22 -16.09
C PRO A 204 -19.78 -17.41 -14.67
N ASP A 205 -20.45 -18.22 -13.84
CA ASP A 205 -20.05 -18.47 -12.44
C ASP A 205 -18.59 -18.93 -12.29
N LYS A 206 -18.06 -19.68 -13.27
CA LYS A 206 -16.68 -20.17 -13.29
C LYS A 206 -15.62 -19.08 -13.52
N ALA A 207 -16.02 -17.86 -13.90
CA ALA A 207 -15.11 -16.75 -14.13
C ALA A 207 -14.64 -16.07 -12.84
N VAL A 208 -15.26 -16.40 -11.70
CA VAL A 208 -14.92 -15.86 -10.39
C VAL A 208 -14.73 -16.99 -9.38
N ASP A 209 -13.95 -16.72 -8.35
CA ASP A 209 -13.77 -17.56 -7.18
C ASP A 209 -14.81 -17.18 -6.12
N TRP A 210 -15.66 -18.15 -5.79
CA TRP A 210 -16.71 -18.00 -4.79
C TRP A 210 -16.22 -18.33 -3.37
N SER A 211 -14.96 -18.73 -3.21
CA SER A 211 -14.37 -18.99 -1.90
C SER A 211 -14.38 -17.72 -1.03
N GLY A 212 -14.78 -17.88 0.23
CA GLY A 212 -14.88 -16.76 1.18
C GLY A 212 -16.19 -15.95 1.12
N PHE A 213 -17.07 -16.17 0.13
CA PHE A 213 -18.38 -15.51 0.05
C PHE A 213 -19.53 -16.38 0.52
N GLY A 214 -20.60 -15.74 1.03
CA GLY A 214 -21.82 -16.43 1.42
C GLY A 214 -22.65 -16.96 0.24
N CYS A 215 -22.50 -16.37 -0.95
CA CYS A 215 -23.08 -16.91 -2.19
C CYS A 215 -22.05 -17.73 -2.97
N LYS A 216 -22.52 -18.74 -3.71
CA LYS A 216 -21.71 -19.65 -4.53
C LYS A 216 -22.03 -19.60 -6.04
N SER A 217 -22.90 -18.69 -6.45
CA SER A 217 -23.29 -18.45 -7.83
C SER A 217 -23.90 -17.05 -7.95
N PHE A 218 -23.95 -16.51 -9.18
CA PHE A 218 -24.65 -15.26 -9.48
C PHE A 218 -26.15 -15.41 -9.20
N ASP A 219 -26.75 -16.58 -9.41
CA ASP A 219 -28.16 -16.85 -9.07
C ASP A 219 -28.46 -16.66 -7.58
N CYS A 220 -27.53 -17.04 -6.69
CA CYS A 220 -27.65 -16.73 -5.27
C CYS A 220 -27.52 -15.21 -5.04
N LEU A 221 -26.57 -14.58 -5.72
CA LEU A 221 -26.26 -13.17 -5.53
C LEU A 221 -27.42 -12.28 -5.96
N TYR A 222 -28.10 -12.59 -7.07
CA TYR A 222 -29.27 -11.88 -7.59
C TYR A 222 -30.44 -11.82 -6.60
N LYS A 223 -30.53 -12.78 -5.68
CA LYS A 223 -31.54 -12.78 -4.61
C LYS A 223 -31.20 -11.82 -3.46
N LYS A 224 -29.98 -11.29 -3.41
CA LYS A 224 -29.52 -10.32 -2.41
C LYS A 224 -29.59 -8.90 -2.96
N PRO A 225 -29.68 -7.86 -2.10
CA PRO A 225 -29.71 -6.46 -2.54
C PRO A 225 -28.52 -6.09 -3.44
N ILE A 226 -27.32 -6.57 -3.11
CA ILE A 226 -26.08 -6.32 -3.87
C ILE A 226 -26.08 -6.97 -5.26
N GLY A 227 -26.87 -8.03 -5.48
CA GLY A 227 -26.94 -8.73 -6.76
C GLY A 227 -27.47 -7.88 -7.91
N ARG A 228 -28.23 -6.82 -7.61
CA ARG A 228 -28.74 -5.90 -8.64
C ARG A 228 -27.62 -5.21 -9.41
N GLU A 229 -26.43 -5.05 -8.82
CA GLU A 229 -25.26 -4.46 -9.48
C GLU A 229 -24.58 -5.42 -10.48
N PHE A 230 -24.84 -6.73 -10.34
CA PHE A 230 -24.27 -7.80 -11.16
C PHE A 230 -25.18 -8.21 -12.32
N ASP A 231 -26.43 -7.74 -12.35
CA ASP A 231 -27.35 -7.94 -13.46
C ASP A 231 -27.04 -6.93 -14.58
N LEU A 232 -26.21 -7.32 -15.53
CA LEU A 232 -25.78 -6.46 -16.62
C LEU A 232 -26.80 -6.33 -17.76
N ILE A 233 -27.83 -7.20 -17.79
CA ILE A 233 -28.80 -7.26 -18.90
C ILE A 233 -30.05 -6.48 -18.54
N ASN A 234 -30.68 -6.84 -17.41
CA ASN A 234 -31.94 -6.26 -16.95
C ASN A 234 -31.72 -5.25 -15.81
N GLY A 235 -30.53 -5.23 -15.22
CA GLY A 235 -30.20 -4.32 -14.13
C GLY A 235 -30.03 -2.87 -14.58
N SER A 236 -30.16 -1.97 -13.61
CA SER A 236 -30.16 -0.54 -13.89
C SER A 236 -28.79 0.01 -14.30
N GLU A 237 -27.70 -0.71 -13.97
CA GLU A 237 -26.31 -0.36 -14.33
C GLU A 237 -26.14 -0.16 -15.84
N ARG A 238 -26.79 -0.99 -16.66
CA ARG A 238 -26.73 -0.86 -18.11
C ARG A 238 -27.24 0.50 -18.59
N PHE A 239 -28.26 1.07 -17.96
CA PHE A 239 -28.86 2.31 -18.44
C PHE A 239 -28.24 3.58 -17.83
N ARG A 240 -27.30 3.42 -16.88
CA ARG A 240 -26.62 4.55 -16.24
C ARG A 240 -25.80 5.33 -17.26
N TRP A 241 -25.80 6.66 -17.08
CA TRP A 241 -25.08 7.63 -17.92
C TRP A 241 -25.46 7.65 -19.41
N VAL A 242 -26.50 6.90 -19.82
CA VAL A 242 -27.05 6.90 -21.19
C VAL A 242 -28.35 7.71 -21.26
N ARG A 243 -29.22 7.54 -20.25
CA ARG A 243 -30.47 8.29 -20.13
C ARG A 243 -30.52 8.96 -18.77
N SER A 244 -30.85 10.24 -18.76
CA SER A 244 -31.03 11.00 -17.53
C SER A 244 -32.33 10.53 -16.86
N ARG A 245 -32.27 10.13 -15.59
CA ARG A 245 -33.46 9.85 -14.76
C ARG A 245 -33.81 11.02 -13.85
N GLY A 246 -32.99 12.07 -13.86
CA GLY A 246 -33.14 13.26 -13.03
C GLY A 246 -32.04 14.28 -13.32
N LYS A 247 -32.22 15.49 -12.81
CA LYS A 247 -31.30 16.63 -13.09
C LYS A 247 -29.85 16.37 -12.69
N ASN A 248 -29.62 15.45 -11.75
CA ASN A 248 -28.29 15.09 -11.25
C ASN A 248 -27.57 14.06 -12.14
N ASP A 249 -28.28 13.37 -13.04
CA ASP A 249 -27.69 12.31 -13.86
C ASP A 249 -27.03 12.91 -15.11
N PHE A 250 -25.71 13.05 -15.07
CA PHE A 250 -24.92 13.50 -16.22
C PHE A 250 -24.62 12.33 -17.16
N LEU A 251 -24.68 12.59 -18.46
CA LEU A 251 -24.44 11.58 -19.49
C LEU A 251 -22.95 11.53 -19.85
N VAL A 252 -22.45 10.33 -20.20
CA VAL A 252 -21.04 10.17 -20.60
C VAL A 252 -20.68 11.13 -21.74
N ASP A 253 -21.52 11.18 -22.78
CA ASP A 253 -21.24 11.99 -23.96
C ASP A 253 -21.23 13.50 -23.63
N GLU A 254 -22.09 13.95 -22.70
CA GLU A 254 -22.07 15.33 -22.22
C GLU A 254 -20.76 15.66 -21.48
N VAL A 255 -20.31 14.78 -20.59
CA VAL A 255 -19.08 15.00 -19.82
C VAL A 255 -17.84 14.94 -20.71
N LEU A 256 -17.79 14.01 -21.67
CA LEU A 256 -16.70 13.92 -22.64
C LEU A 256 -16.61 15.18 -23.53
N ASN A 257 -17.75 15.75 -23.91
CA ASN A 257 -17.82 17.01 -24.65
C ASN A 257 -17.25 18.19 -23.84
N LEU A 258 -17.49 18.24 -22.53
CA LEU A 258 -16.86 19.23 -21.64
C LEU A 258 -15.34 19.10 -21.60
N GLY A 259 -14.83 17.86 -21.74
CA GLY A 259 -13.40 17.55 -21.87
C GLY A 259 -12.81 17.85 -23.25
N ARG A 260 -13.62 18.37 -24.20
CA ARG A 260 -13.23 18.69 -25.58
C ARG A 260 -12.58 17.52 -26.33
N GLY A 261 -13.04 16.30 -26.05
CA GLY A 261 -12.53 15.09 -26.71
C GLY A 261 -11.14 14.62 -26.25
N ASN A 262 -10.55 15.23 -25.21
CA ASN A 262 -9.19 14.90 -24.76
C ASN A 262 -9.13 13.83 -23.65
N VAL A 263 -10.27 13.23 -23.29
CA VAL A 263 -10.32 12.22 -22.23
C VAL A 263 -9.99 10.86 -22.82
N ARG A 264 -8.87 10.25 -22.38
CA ARG A 264 -8.40 8.94 -22.87
C ARG A 264 -8.24 7.93 -21.74
N ILE A 265 -7.81 8.40 -20.57
CA ILE A 265 -7.57 7.55 -19.39
C ILE A 265 -8.32 8.13 -18.19
N GLY A 266 -9.15 7.31 -17.55
CA GLY A 266 -9.90 7.66 -16.35
C GLY A 266 -9.55 6.83 -15.13
N PHE A 267 -9.85 7.37 -13.95
CA PHE A 267 -9.84 6.65 -12.68
C PHE A 267 -11.22 6.73 -12.05
N ASP A 268 -11.80 5.59 -11.72
CA ASP A 268 -13.15 5.46 -11.19
C ASP A 268 -13.09 4.96 -9.75
N ILE A 269 -13.40 5.84 -8.80
CA ILE A 269 -13.26 5.54 -7.40
C ILE A 269 -14.60 5.06 -6.84
N GLY A 270 -14.63 3.80 -6.37
CA GLY A 270 -15.85 3.20 -5.83
C GLY A 270 -16.80 2.69 -6.91
N GLY A 271 -16.27 2.28 -8.08
CA GLY A 271 -17.09 1.90 -9.25
C GLY A 271 -17.80 0.55 -9.17
N GLY A 272 -17.71 -0.18 -8.06
CA GLY A 272 -18.42 -1.45 -7.83
C GLY A 272 -18.10 -2.49 -8.91
N THR A 273 -19.10 -2.87 -9.70
CA THR A 273 -18.95 -3.80 -10.84
C THR A 273 -18.28 -3.19 -12.07
N ALA A 274 -17.84 -1.92 -12.01
CA ALA A 274 -17.21 -1.16 -13.10
C ALA A 274 -18.16 -0.86 -14.28
N GLY A 275 -19.43 -0.59 -14.00
CA GLY A 275 -20.39 -0.13 -15.01
C GLY A 275 -19.95 1.15 -15.73
N PHE A 276 -19.36 2.08 -14.98
CA PHE A 276 -18.82 3.33 -15.54
C PHE A 276 -17.68 3.05 -16.54
N ALA A 277 -16.70 2.25 -16.13
CA ALA A 277 -15.59 1.85 -17.01
C ALA A 277 -16.08 1.16 -18.30
N ALA A 278 -17.11 0.31 -18.19
CA ALA A 278 -17.70 -0.33 -19.37
C ALA A 278 -18.31 0.69 -20.35
N ARG A 279 -19.02 1.71 -19.85
CA ARG A 279 -19.57 2.80 -20.69
C ARG A 279 -18.47 3.64 -21.33
N MET A 280 -17.46 4.00 -20.55
CA MET A 280 -16.32 4.78 -21.04
C MET A 280 -15.53 4.04 -22.12
N ALA A 281 -15.38 2.72 -21.98
CA ALA A 281 -14.71 1.87 -22.98
C ALA A 281 -15.46 1.79 -24.32
N GLU A 282 -16.77 2.02 -24.38
CA GLU A 282 -17.52 2.17 -25.64
C GLU A 282 -17.15 3.47 -26.40
N ARG A 283 -16.58 4.46 -25.69
CA ARG A 283 -16.04 5.70 -26.26
C ARG A 283 -14.50 5.68 -26.35
N ASN A 284 -13.89 4.49 -26.33
CA ASN A 284 -12.43 4.32 -26.36
C ASN A 284 -11.68 4.99 -25.19
N VAL A 285 -12.33 5.13 -24.04
CA VAL A 285 -11.67 5.61 -22.81
C VAL A 285 -11.36 4.43 -21.91
N THR A 286 -10.09 4.25 -21.55
CA THR A 286 -9.66 3.23 -20.58
C THR A 286 -9.83 3.75 -19.17
N VAL A 287 -10.52 3.01 -18.32
CA VAL A 287 -10.76 3.40 -16.92
C VAL A 287 -10.22 2.33 -15.99
N VAL A 288 -9.45 2.76 -14.99
CA VAL A 288 -9.08 1.93 -13.85
C VAL A 288 -10.12 2.12 -12.76
N THR A 289 -10.74 1.05 -12.29
CA THR A 289 -11.81 1.12 -11.29
C THR A 289 -11.34 0.59 -9.94
N SER A 290 -11.35 1.45 -8.92
CA SER A 290 -11.14 1.06 -7.53
C SER A 290 -12.36 0.27 -7.04
N THR A 291 -12.16 -0.97 -6.62
CA THR A 291 -13.23 -1.84 -6.10
C THR A 291 -12.71 -2.76 -5.00
N LEU A 292 -13.61 -3.21 -4.13
CA LEU A 292 -13.29 -4.15 -3.04
C LEU A 292 -14.29 -5.30 -3.07
N ASP A 293 -13.81 -6.48 -2.73
CA ASP A 293 -14.59 -7.71 -2.80
C ASP A 293 -15.43 -7.91 -1.52
N ILE A 294 -16.30 -6.94 -1.23
CA ILE A 294 -17.18 -6.95 -0.06
C ILE A 294 -18.45 -7.73 -0.41
N ASP A 295 -18.66 -8.87 0.27
CA ASP A 295 -19.81 -9.78 0.11
C ASP A 295 -20.01 -10.40 -1.30
N ALA A 296 -19.23 -9.98 -2.29
CA ALA A 296 -19.22 -10.48 -3.67
C ALA A 296 -17.84 -10.32 -4.34
N PRO A 297 -17.51 -11.14 -5.36
CA PRO A 297 -16.21 -11.10 -6.06
C PRO A 297 -16.11 -9.99 -7.11
N PHE A 298 -16.18 -8.72 -6.70
CA PHE A 298 -16.18 -7.57 -7.63
C PHE A 298 -14.96 -7.52 -8.54
N SER A 299 -13.74 -7.65 -7.99
CA SER A 299 -12.49 -7.50 -8.74
C SER A 299 -12.38 -8.53 -9.86
N GLN A 300 -12.69 -9.79 -9.57
CA GLN A 300 -12.66 -10.84 -10.58
C GLN A 300 -13.81 -10.71 -11.58
N PHE A 301 -15.00 -10.28 -11.14
CA PHE A 301 -16.12 -9.97 -12.04
C PHE A 301 -15.75 -8.85 -13.04
N VAL A 302 -15.13 -7.77 -12.57
CA VAL A 302 -14.63 -6.68 -13.40
C VAL A 302 -13.58 -7.18 -14.40
N ALA A 303 -12.60 -7.96 -13.93
CA ALA A 303 -11.57 -8.53 -14.80
C ALA A 303 -12.15 -9.47 -15.87
N ALA A 304 -13.14 -10.30 -15.52
CA ALA A 304 -13.81 -11.21 -16.44
C ALA A 304 -14.54 -10.49 -17.59
N ARG A 305 -14.91 -9.22 -17.39
CA ARG A 305 -15.51 -8.35 -18.41
C ARG A 305 -14.49 -7.65 -19.31
N GLY A 306 -13.18 -7.91 -19.11
CA GLY A 306 -12.10 -7.23 -19.80
C GLY A 306 -11.89 -5.78 -19.35
N LEU A 307 -12.25 -5.47 -18.10
CA LEU A 307 -12.08 -4.16 -17.48
C LEU A 307 -10.97 -4.20 -16.42
N PHE A 308 -10.51 -3.05 -15.96
CA PHE A 308 -9.35 -2.94 -15.07
C PHE A 308 -9.79 -2.71 -13.61
N PRO A 309 -9.81 -3.75 -12.74
CA PRO A 309 -10.01 -3.57 -11.31
C PRO A 309 -8.71 -3.15 -10.60
N LEU A 310 -8.84 -2.29 -9.60
CA LEU A 310 -7.80 -1.96 -8.64
C LEU A 310 -8.33 -2.23 -7.24
N PHE A 311 -7.72 -3.18 -6.54
CA PHE A 311 -8.06 -3.49 -5.16
C PHE A 311 -7.42 -2.45 -4.24
N LEU A 312 -8.18 -1.41 -3.89
CA LEU A 312 -7.68 -0.24 -3.16
C LEU A 312 -8.83 0.48 -2.45
N THR A 313 -8.55 1.08 -1.31
CA THR A 313 -9.45 2.05 -0.65
C THR A 313 -9.03 3.49 -0.95
N ALA A 314 -9.98 4.42 -0.94
CA ALA A 314 -9.67 5.86 -0.90
C ALA A 314 -9.11 6.34 0.44
N GLY A 315 -8.88 5.45 1.40
CA GLY A 315 -8.16 5.76 2.63
C GLY A 315 -6.65 5.77 2.47
N GLN A 316 -6.13 5.21 1.36
CA GLN A 316 -4.72 5.19 1.04
C GLN A 316 -4.39 6.13 -0.10
N ARG A 317 -3.12 6.54 -0.15
CA ARG A 317 -2.59 7.26 -1.29
C ARG A 317 -2.67 6.39 -2.55
N PHE A 318 -3.25 6.92 -3.62
CA PHE A 318 -3.38 6.23 -4.89
C PHE A 318 -1.99 5.89 -5.47
N PRO A 319 -1.76 4.64 -5.90
CA PRO A 319 -0.47 4.15 -6.39
C PRO A 319 -0.18 4.58 -7.83
N PHE A 320 -0.58 5.81 -8.19
CA PHE A 320 -0.35 6.41 -9.49
C PHE A 320 0.62 7.58 -9.38
N HIS A 321 1.35 7.84 -10.45
CA HIS A 321 2.13 9.06 -10.57
C HIS A 321 1.22 10.29 -10.62
N ASP A 322 1.80 11.46 -10.38
CA ASP A 322 1.12 12.74 -10.48
C ASP A 322 0.73 13.01 -11.95
N GLY A 323 -0.47 13.55 -12.17
CA GLY A 323 -0.97 13.97 -13.48
C GLY A 323 -1.25 12.85 -14.49
N VAL A 324 -1.58 11.64 -14.03
CA VAL A 324 -1.82 10.47 -14.90
C VAL A 324 -3.17 10.55 -15.62
N PHE A 325 -4.24 10.94 -14.95
CA PHE A 325 -5.61 10.77 -15.47
C PHE A 325 -6.14 12.03 -16.15
N ASP A 326 -6.95 11.83 -17.21
CA ASP A 326 -7.74 12.88 -17.86
C ASP A 326 -9.07 13.13 -17.14
N LEU A 327 -9.60 12.09 -16.48
CA LEU A 327 -10.86 12.09 -15.78
C LEU A 327 -10.74 11.31 -14.48
N VAL A 328 -11.14 11.88 -13.36
CA VAL A 328 -11.38 11.15 -12.11
C VAL A 328 -12.88 11.17 -11.85
N HIS A 329 -13.49 10.00 -11.78
CA HIS A 329 -14.91 9.81 -11.48
C HIS A 329 -15.06 9.32 -10.04
N VAL A 330 -15.99 9.92 -9.31
CA VAL A 330 -16.32 9.56 -7.93
C VAL A 330 -17.81 9.30 -7.85
N TRP A 331 -18.18 8.03 -7.67
CA TRP A 331 -19.57 7.62 -7.51
C TRP A 331 -19.90 7.40 -6.03
N ASN A 332 -21.07 7.90 -5.61
CA ASN A 332 -21.71 7.59 -4.33
C ASN A 332 -20.73 7.65 -3.13
N GLY A 333 -20.49 8.88 -2.67
CA GLY A 333 -19.57 9.28 -1.60
C GLY A 333 -19.21 8.16 -0.62
N PHE A 334 -17.96 7.71 -0.73
CA PHE A 334 -17.22 6.80 0.16
C PHE A 334 -17.85 6.52 1.52
N GLY A 335 -18.83 5.61 1.60
CA GLY A 335 -19.36 5.04 2.86
C GLY A 335 -19.22 6.02 4.03
N GLU A 336 -19.93 7.13 3.94
CA GLU A 336 -19.59 8.38 4.62
C GLU A 336 -19.98 8.41 6.10
N GLY A 337 -19.91 7.28 6.79
CA GLY A 337 -20.07 7.21 8.23
C GLY A 337 -18.89 7.90 8.94
N ASN A 338 -19.17 8.97 9.68
CA ASN A 338 -18.29 9.57 10.69
C ASN A 338 -16.81 9.87 10.31
N LYS A 339 -16.49 10.04 9.01
CA LYS A 339 -15.13 10.42 8.60
C LYS A 339 -14.89 11.90 8.91
N ARG A 340 -13.72 12.20 9.46
CA ARG A 340 -13.31 13.58 9.80
C ARG A 340 -13.08 14.41 8.54
N LYS A 341 -13.23 15.73 8.63
CA LYS A 341 -13.01 16.68 7.55
C LYS A 341 -11.64 16.51 6.86
N GLU A 342 -10.59 16.29 7.65
CA GLU A 342 -9.22 16.14 7.14
C GLU A 342 -9.09 14.96 6.20
N TRP A 343 -9.88 13.90 6.39
CA TRP A 343 -9.88 12.75 5.49
C TRP A 343 -10.33 13.14 4.07
N LEU A 344 -11.39 13.95 3.97
CA LEU A 344 -11.87 14.46 2.68
C LEU A 344 -10.85 15.41 2.04
N GLU A 345 -10.18 16.23 2.85
CA GLU A 345 -9.10 17.11 2.38
C GLU A 345 -7.94 16.31 1.79
N PHE A 346 -7.42 15.30 2.51
CA PHE A 346 -6.35 14.43 2.01
C PHE A 346 -6.76 13.70 0.73
N LEU A 347 -7.99 13.19 0.67
CA LEU A 347 -8.51 12.56 -0.54
C LEU A 347 -8.55 13.55 -1.71
N MET A 348 -9.03 14.78 -1.50
CA MET A 348 -9.06 15.80 -2.56
C MET A 348 -7.65 16.18 -3.04
N PHE A 349 -6.67 16.27 -2.14
CA PHE A 349 -5.26 16.45 -2.52
C PHE A 349 -4.76 15.31 -3.40
N ASP A 350 -5.14 14.08 -3.09
CA ASP A 350 -4.68 12.91 -3.83
C ASP A 350 -5.39 12.74 -5.18
N VAL A 351 -6.70 13.02 -5.23
CA VAL A 351 -7.47 13.15 -6.47
C VAL A 351 -6.88 14.24 -7.36
N ASP A 352 -6.62 15.42 -6.79
CA ASP A 352 -6.02 16.52 -7.53
C ASP A 352 -4.64 16.13 -8.05
N ARG A 353 -3.81 15.47 -7.23
CA ARG A 353 -2.48 15.03 -7.61
C ARG A 353 -2.50 14.11 -8.83
N VAL A 354 -3.35 13.08 -8.84
CA VAL A 354 -3.41 12.11 -9.95
C VAL A 354 -4.12 12.66 -11.19
N LEU A 355 -4.95 13.69 -11.04
CA LEU A 355 -5.62 14.37 -12.15
C LEU A 355 -4.66 15.36 -12.84
N ARG A 356 -4.56 15.28 -14.16
CA ARG A 356 -3.73 16.22 -14.94
C ARG A 356 -4.38 17.61 -15.03
N VAL A 357 -3.56 18.64 -15.24
CA VAL A 357 -4.06 20.00 -15.49
C VAL A 357 -5.01 20.00 -16.69
N GLY A 358 -6.16 20.68 -16.57
CA GLY A 358 -7.21 20.67 -17.59
C GLY A 358 -8.08 19.41 -17.60
N GLY A 359 -7.71 18.37 -16.85
CA GLY A 359 -8.50 17.16 -16.64
C GLY A 359 -9.78 17.44 -15.84
N LEU A 360 -10.69 16.48 -15.90
CA LEU A 360 -12.02 16.56 -15.30
C LEU A 360 -12.09 15.78 -13.98
N LEU A 361 -12.66 16.39 -12.95
CA LEU A 361 -13.17 15.69 -11.77
C LEU A 361 -14.69 15.63 -11.89
N TRP A 362 -15.22 14.42 -11.98
CA TRP A 362 -16.66 14.15 -12.04
C TRP A 362 -17.14 13.56 -10.72
N LEU A 363 -17.85 14.38 -9.95
CA LEU A 363 -18.61 13.95 -8.78
C LEU A 363 -20.00 13.53 -9.26
N ASP A 364 -20.30 12.24 -9.22
CA ASP A 364 -21.56 11.69 -9.71
C ASP A 364 -22.46 11.29 -8.55
N ASN A 365 -23.58 12.01 -8.39
CA ASN A 365 -24.55 11.83 -7.31
C ASN A 365 -23.85 11.66 -5.94
N TYR A 366 -22.96 12.57 -5.60
CA TYR A 366 -22.27 12.59 -4.32
C TYR A 366 -23.28 12.90 -3.20
N HIS A 367 -23.49 11.97 -2.29
CA HIS A 367 -24.42 12.13 -1.18
C HIS A 367 -23.84 13.07 -0.12
N CYS A 368 -24.50 14.22 0.11
CA CYS A 368 -24.17 15.13 1.19
C CYS A 368 -25.07 14.78 2.39
N LEU A 369 -24.49 14.26 3.49
CA LEU A 369 -25.28 13.88 4.67
C LEU A 369 -26.09 15.06 5.25
N ASP A 370 -25.48 16.24 5.25
CA ASP A 370 -26.03 17.46 5.80
C ASP A 370 -25.51 18.69 5.02
N ASP A 371 -26.06 19.85 5.34
CA ASP A 371 -25.65 21.11 4.74
C ASP A 371 -24.23 21.52 5.11
N GLU A 372 -23.68 21.05 6.23
CA GLU A 372 -22.32 21.35 6.67
C GLU A 372 -21.30 20.68 5.76
N ARG A 373 -21.40 19.37 5.55
CA ARG A 373 -20.53 18.62 4.61
C ARG A 373 -20.62 19.14 3.19
N LYS A 374 -21.82 19.53 2.75
CA LYS A 374 -22.00 20.18 1.45
C LYS A 374 -21.19 21.48 1.35
N ARG A 375 -21.22 22.31 2.40
CA ARG A 375 -20.45 23.56 2.47
C ARG A 375 -18.95 23.27 2.53
N GLU A 376 -18.52 22.29 3.31
CA GLU A 376 -17.11 21.88 3.41
C GLU A 376 -16.56 21.43 2.05
N LEU A 377 -17.26 20.54 1.35
CA LEU A 377 -16.86 20.08 0.02
C LEU A 377 -16.82 21.24 -0.98
N THR A 378 -17.82 22.13 -0.94
CA THR A 378 -17.88 23.30 -1.83
C THR A 378 -16.71 24.25 -1.58
N MET A 379 -16.42 24.57 -0.31
CA MET A 379 -15.28 25.39 0.09
C MET A 379 -13.96 24.76 -0.33
N LEU A 380 -13.83 23.44 -0.20
CA LEU A 380 -12.64 22.71 -0.61
C LEU A 380 -12.42 22.79 -2.13
N ILE A 381 -13.47 22.56 -2.92
CA ILE A 381 -13.44 22.69 -4.39
C ILE A 381 -12.99 24.10 -4.80
N GLU A 382 -13.53 25.13 -4.14
CA GLU A 382 -13.17 26.53 -4.39
C GLU A 382 -11.74 26.85 -4.00
N ARG A 383 -11.26 26.33 -2.85
CA ARG A 383 -9.88 26.50 -2.38
C ARG A 383 -8.86 25.93 -3.35
N PHE A 384 -9.18 24.81 -4.01
CA PHE A 384 -8.33 24.22 -5.05
C PHE A 384 -8.43 24.97 -6.40
N GLY A 385 -9.35 25.92 -6.55
CA GLY A 385 -9.52 26.73 -7.76
C GLY A 385 -10.15 25.96 -8.92
N TYR A 386 -10.88 24.88 -8.66
CA TYR A 386 -11.53 24.11 -9.73
C TYR A 386 -12.56 24.94 -10.47
N LYS A 387 -12.50 24.92 -11.80
CA LYS A 387 -13.50 25.57 -12.64
C LYS A 387 -14.75 24.69 -12.71
N LYS A 388 -15.88 25.22 -12.26
CA LYS A 388 -17.18 24.54 -12.32
C LYS A 388 -17.69 24.54 -13.77
N LEU A 389 -17.65 23.40 -14.46
CA LEU A 389 -18.17 23.27 -15.83
C LEU A 389 -19.66 22.89 -15.85
N LYS A 390 -20.06 22.02 -14.92
CA LYS A 390 -21.45 21.64 -14.69
C LYS A 390 -21.65 21.40 -13.19
N TRP A 391 -22.74 21.89 -12.63
CA TRP A 391 -23.02 21.79 -11.19
C TRP A 391 -24.52 21.73 -10.95
N VAL A 392 -24.98 20.66 -10.31
CA VAL A 392 -26.38 20.47 -9.94
C VAL A 392 -26.46 19.91 -8.54
N VAL A 393 -27.26 20.54 -7.69
CA VAL A 393 -27.66 20.02 -6.38
C VAL A 393 -29.11 19.59 -6.49
N GLY A 394 -29.40 18.35 -6.11
CA GLY A 394 -30.74 17.80 -6.17
C GLY A 394 -31.06 16.98 -4.93
N GLU A 395 -32.34 16.98 -4.57
CA GLU A 395 -32.86 16.18 -3.46
C GLU A 395 -33.47 14.89 -4.01
N LYS A 396 -33.20 13.76 -3.33
CA LYS A 396 -33.81 12.47 -3.65
C LYS A 396 -34.53 11.95 -2.42
N ALA A 397 -35.80 11.58 -2.60
CA ALA A 397 -36.58 10.93 -1.56
C ALA A 397 -35.92 9.60 -1.15
N ASP A 398 -35.88 9.33 0.15
CA ASP A 398 -35.28 8.10 0.67
C ASP A 398 -36.17 6.91 0.33
N THR A 399 -35.78 6.11 -0.67
CA THR A 399 -36.61 5.01 -1.20
C THR A 399 -36.84 3.87 -0.20
N GLY A 400 -36.23 3.92 0.99
CA GLY A 400 -36.32 2.90 2.03
C GLY A 400 -37.26 3.22 3.20
N ASN A 401 -37.71 4.46 3.38
CA ASN A 401 -38.63 4.85 4.45
C ASN A 401 -39.58 5.93 3.95
N ALA A 402 -40.88 5.64 3.92
CA ALA A 402 -41.97 6.54 3.49
C ALA A 402 -42.22 7.75 4.43
N GLY A 403 -41.18 8.22 5.12
CA GLY A 403 -41.16 9.38 6.02
C GLY A 403 -39.75 9.92 6.32
N GLY A 404 -38.72 9.48 5.57
CA GLY A 404 -37.34 9.95 5.75
C GLY A 404 -37.12 11.35 5.20
N LYS A 405 -36.26 12.14 5.84
CA LYS A 405 -35.83 13.45 5.31
C LYS A 405 -35.22 13.27 3.91
N PRO A 406 -35.49 14.18 2.95
CA PRO A 406 -34.89 14.11 1.63
C PRO A 406 -33.36 14.13 1.72
N LYS A 407 -32.70 13.24 1.00
CA LYS A 407 -31.24 13.17 0.93
C LYS A 407 -30.74 14.12 -0.14
N VAL A 408 -29.74 14.94 0.18
CA VAL A 408 -29.17 15.93 -0.73
C VAL A 408 -28.01 15.31 -1.49
N TYR A 409 -27.98 15.49 -2.82
CA TYR A 409 -26.92 14.99 -3.68
C TYR A 409 -26.32 16.12 -4.51
N LEU A 410 -25.00 16.13 -4.63
CA LEU A 410 -24.23 17.00 -5.50
C LEU A 410 -23.75 16.21 -6.72
N SER A 411 -24.04 16.71 -7.91
CA SER A 411 -23.41 16.23 -9.15
C SER A 411 -22.67 17.38 -9.81
N ALA A 412 -21.38 17.18 -10.07
CA ALA A 412 -20.52 18.23 -10.60
C ALA A 412 -19.48 17.68 -11.58
N VAL A 413 -19.21 18.44 -12.63
CA VAL A 413 -18.04 18.28 -13.49
C VAL A 413 -17.18 19.51 -13.30
N LEU A 414 -15.96 19.27 -12.82
CA LEU A 414 -15.00 20.28 -12.43
C LEU A 414 -13.75 20.13 -13.29
N GLN A 415 -13.14 21.23 -13.70
CA GLN A 415 -11.88 21.21 -14.45
C GLN A 415 -10.73 21.68 -13.57
N LYS A 416 -9.66 20.89 -13.51
CA LYS A 416 -8.45 21.23 -12.75
C LYS A 416 -7.76 22.45 -13.37
N PRO A 417 -7.49 23.52 -12.58
CA PRO A 417 -6.80 24.70 -13.10
C PRO A 417 -5.29 24.42 -13.30
N PRO A 418 -4.61 25.19 -14.17
CA PRO A 418 -3.16 25.26 -14.12
C PRO A 418 -2.71 25.90 -12.80
N ARG A 419 -1.69 25.33 -12.16
CA ARG A 419 -1.00 25.94 -11.00
C ARG A 419 0.46 26.09 -11.39
N GLY A 420 0.99 27.29 -11.23
CA GLY A 420 2.36 27.67 -11.56
C GLY A 420 3.36 27.17 -10.52
#